data_AF-A0A352WW32-F1
#
_entry.id   AF-A0A352WW32-F1
#
_cell.length_a   1.000
_cell.length_b   1.000
_cell.length_c   1.000
_cell.angle_alpha   90.00
_cell.angle_beta   90.00
_cell.angle_gamma   90.00
#
_symmetry.space_group_name_H-M   'P 1'
#
loop_
_entity.id
_entity.type
_entity.pdbx_description
1 polymer ?
#
loop_
_entity_poly.entity_id
_entity_poly.type
_entity_poly.pdbx_seq_one_letter_code
_entity_poly.pdbx_strand_id
1 'polypeptide(L)'
;EKKAASKITIKEICENADVNRATFYAHYVDQNDLLNKIKDEVIDSINDHIKVISIHDAKSITIIEQIFEYIRKNAKICKLLLSERGDIVFQKRVLMLVYDMVIHEITSKNKLSVQDAEYVYSFLITGCIGVIQKWLHDDMKITSKQMAEMLMKITQKILS
;
A
#
# COMPACT_ATOMS: atom_id res chain seq x y z
N GLU A 1 0.96 20.80 0.49
CA GLU A 1 0.38 20.82 1.86
C GLU A 1 1.42 20.32 2.86
N LYS A 2 1.53 20.90 4.07
CA LYS A 2 2.66 20.71 5.00
C LYS A 2 2.30 20.30 6.45
N LYS A 3 1.02 20.05 6.78
CA LYS A 3 0.62 19.61 8.14
C LYS A 3 0.51 18.08 8.20
N ALA A 4 1.00 17.48 9.28
CA ALA A 4 0.77 16.07 9.59
C ALA A 4 -0.74 15.83 9.81
N ALA A 5 -1.26 14.66 9.44
CA ALA A 5 -2.67 14.33 9.58
C ALA A 5 -3.20 14.51 11.02
N SER A 6 -2.36 14.22 12.03
CA SER A 6 -2.67 14.44 13.45
C SER A 6 -2.85 15.90 13.87
N LYS A 7 -2.46 16.86 13.02
CA LYS A 7 -2.60 18.31 13.26
C LYS A 7 -3.75 18.94 12.50
N ILE A 8 -4.53 18.15 11.75
CA ILE A 8 -5.70 18.63 11.02
C ILE A 8 -6.89 18.58 11.99
N THR A 9 -7.55 19.72 12.19
CA THR A 9 -8.71 19.83 13.09
C THR A 9 -10.00 19.46 12.37
N ILE A 10 -11.01 18.99 13.12
CA ILE A 10 -12.36 18.75 12.60
C ILE A 10 -12.95 20.01 11.94
N LYS A 11 -12.63 21.19 12.48
CA LYS A 11 -13.00 22.47 11.89
C LYS A 11 -12.44 22.61 10.46
N GLU A 12 -11.13 22.42 10.29
CA GLU A 12 -10.49 22.48 8.97
C GLU A 12 -11.07 21.43 8.01
N ILE A 13 -11.39 20.22 8.49
CA ILE A 13 -11.99 19.17 7.66
C ILE A 13 -13.38 19.59 7.18
N CYS A 14 -14.23 20.04 8.10
CA CYS A 14 -15.60 20.48 7.79
C CYS A 14 -15.61 21.67 6.81
N GLU A 15 -14.72 22.65 7.00
CA GLU A 15 -14.59 23.82 6.14
C GLU A 15 -14.12 23.46 4.72
N ASN A 16 -13.16 22.53 4.59
CA ASN A 16 -12.67 22.13 3.27
C ASN A 16 -13.63 21.21 2.50
N ALA A 17 -14.43 20.43 3.21
CA ALA A 17 -15.38 19.49 2.61
C ALA A 17 -16.80 20.07 2.46
N ASP A 18 -17.02 21.33 2.85
CA ASP A 18 -18.32 22.01 2.86
C ASP A 18 -19.41 21.19 3.59
N VAL A 19 -19.07 20.67 4.77
CA VAL A 19 -19.97 19.89 5.63
C VAL A 19 -20.07 20.52 7.01
N ASN A 20 -21.24 20.43 7.62
CA ASN A 20 -21.40 20.88 9.00
C ASN A 20 -20.83 19.84 9.99
N ARG A 21 -20.49 20.29 11.21
CA ARG A 21 -19.91 19.43 12.25
C ARG A 21 -20.86 18.33 12.72
N ALA A 22 -22.17 18.57 12.73
CA ALA A 22 -23.14 17.56 13.14
C ALA A 22 -23.15 16.37 12.16
N THR A 23 -23.06 16.64 10.85
CA THR A 23 -22.88 15.62 9.81
C THR A 23 -21.57 14.89 9.98
N PHE A 24 -20.46 15.58 10.28
CA PHE A 24 -19.19 14.90 10.58
C PHE A 24 -19.34 13.91 11.74
N TYR A 25 -19.86 14.36 12.87
CA TYR A 25 -20.02 13.51 14.07
C TYR A 25 -21.08 12.42 13.92
N ALA A 26 -21.98 12.53 12.94
CA ALA A 26 -22.91 11.44 12.60
C ALA A 26 -22.19 10.22 11.97
N HIS A 27 -21.01 10.44 11.38
CA HIS A 27 -20.24 9.39 10.69
C HIS A 27 -18.90 9.06 11.35
N TYR A 28 -18.31 10.00 12.09
CA TYR A 28 -16.94 9.89 12.61
C TYR A 28 -16.84 10.38 14.04
N VAL A 29 -16.14 9.63 14.90
CA VAL A 29 -15.90 10.03 16.29
C VAL A 29 -14.95 11.23 16.36
N ASP A 30 -13.87 11.18 15.59
CA ASP A 30 -12.86 12.24 15.49
C ASP A 30 -12.10 12.16 14.15
N GLN A 31 -11.08 13.00 13.97
CA GLN A 31 -10.25 12.98 12.75
C GLN A 31 -9.44 11.70 12.55
N ASN A 32 -9.13 10.95 13.61
CA ASN A 32 -8.39 9.69 13.51
C ASN A 32 -9.31 8.55 13.05
N ASP A 33 -10.56 8.53 13.52
CA ASP A 33 -11.59 7.59 13.06
C ASP A 33 -11.84 7.75 11.55
N LEU A 34 -12.02 9.00 11.08
CA LEU A 34 -12.09 9.28 9.63
C LEU A 34 -10.86 8.76 8.89
N LEU A 35 -9.65 9.05 9.40
CA LEU A 35 -8.41 8.60 8.77
C LEU A 35 -8.30 7.08 8.71
N ASN A 36 -8.74 6.37 9.75
CA ASN A 36 -8.73 4.90 9.78
C ASN A 36 -9.73 4.32 8.80
N LYS A 37 -10.94 4.88 8.68
CA LYS A 37 -11.90 4.47 7.65
C LYS A 37 -11.35 4.66 6.24
N ILE A 38 -10.71 5.79 5.96
CA ILE A 38 -10.03 6.01 4.67
C ILE A 38 -8.93 4.96 4.41
N LYS A 39 -8.13 4.62 5.43
CA LYS A 39 -7.12 3.55 5.31
C LYS A 39 -7.77 2.20 5.00
N ASP A 40 -8.85 1.85 5.70
CA ASP A 40 -9.54 0.58 5.48
C ASP A 40 -10.16 0.53 4.09
N GLU A 41 -10.80 1.61 3.62
CA GLU A 41 -11.30 1.72 2.24
C GLU A 41 -10.21 1.53 1.19
N VAL A 42 -9.00 2.08 1.44
CA VAL A 42 -7.85 1.88 0.55
C VAL A 42 -7.41 0.42 0.53
N ILE A 43 -7.31 -0.24 1.69
CA ILE A 43 -6.95 -1.65 1.80
C ILE A 43 -7.98 -2.52 1.08
N ASP A 44 -9.27 -2.28 1.32
CA ASP A 44 -10.35 -3.03 0.72
C ASP A 44 -10.37 -2.86 -0.79
N SER A 45 -10.18 -1.63 -1.29
CA SER A 45 -10.08 -1.36 -2.72
C SER A 45 -8.92 -2.11 -3.38
N ILE A 46 -7.75 -2.16 -2.74
CA ILE A 46 -6.59 -2.91 -3.26
C ILE A 46 -6.91 -4.41 -3.25
N ASN A 47 -7.47 -4.92 -2.16
CA ASN A 47 -7.86 -6.32 -2.04
C ASN A 47 -8.87 -6.74 -3.11
N ASP A 48 -9.89 -5.93 -3.36
CA ASP A 48 -10.90 -6.23 -4.37
C ASP A 48 -10.29 -6.25 -5.78
N HIS A 49 -9.36 -5.34 -6.07
CA HIS A 49 -8.59 -5.40 -7.32
C HIS A 49 -7.80 -6.72 -7.42
N ILE A 50 -7.06 -7.11 -6.38
CA ILE A 50 -6.27 -8.35 -6.36
C ILE A 50 -7.15 -9.58 -6.53
N LYS A 51 -8.29 -9.66 -5.84
CA LYS A 51 -9.22 -10.80 -5.92
C LYS A 51 -9.78 -10.98 -7.33
N VAL A 52 -10.23 -9.90 -7.98
CA VAL A 52 -10.74 -9.94 -9.36
C VAL A 52 -9.69 -10.51 -10.31
N ILE A 53 -8.43 -10.12 -10.12
CA ILE A 53 -7.31 -10.58 -10.95
C ILE A 53 -6.96 -12.05 -10.67
N SER A 54 -6.95 -12.46 -9.40
CA SER A 54 -6.61 -13.82 -9.00
C SER A 54 -7.62 -14.87 -9.49
N ILE A 55 -8.89 -14.49 -9.69
CA ILE A 55 -9.92 -15.35 -10.30
C ILE A 55 -9.55 -15.76 -11.74
N HIS A 56 -8.71 -14.97 -12.42
CA HIS A 56 -8.30 -15.20 -13.81
C HIS A 56 -6.92 -15.86 -13.96
N ASP A 57 -6.42 -16.55 -12.92
CA ASP A 57 -5.11 -17.21 -12.91
C ASP A 57 -3.95 -16.28 -13.33
N ALA A 58 -4.03 -15.04 -12.86
CA ALA A 58 -3.07 -14.01 -13.23
C ALA A 58 -1.69 -14.30 -12.62
N LYS A 59 -0.65 -14.07 -13.42
CA LYS A 59 0.75 -14.17 -12.98
C LYS A 59 1.04 -13.15 -11.87
N SER A 60 1.96 -13.47 -10.95
CA SER A 60 2.42 -12.59 -9.85
C SER A 60 2.73 -11.15 -10.31
N ILE A 61 3.29 -11.00 -11.51
CA ILE A 61 3.61 -9.68 -12.10
C ILE A 61 2.36 -8.81 -12.35
N THR A 62 1.24 -9.41 -12.75
CA THR A 62 -0.02 -8.70 -13.02
C THR A 62 -0.62 -8.16 -11.73
N ILE A 63 -0.54 -8.92 -10.63
CA ILE A 63 -0.99 -8.49 -9.31
C ILE A 63 -0.17 -7.27 -8.85
N ILE A 64 1.16 -7.34 -8.96
CA ILE A 64 2.06 -6.25 -8.56
C ILE A 64 1.84 -5.00 -9.43
N GLU A 65 1.68 -5.16 -10.75
CA GLU A 65 1.38 -4.05 -11.66
C GLU A 65 0.09 -3.33 -11.26
N GLN A 66 -0.94 -4.07 -10.87
CA GLN A 66 -2.24 -3.51 -10.51
C GLN A 66 -2.21 -2.79 -9.15
N ILE A 67 -1.39 -3.27 -8.21
CA ILE A 67 -1.09 -2.52 -6.97
C ILE A 67 -0.46 -1.17 -7.32
N PHE A 68 0.56 -1.14 -8.19
CA PHE A 68 1.15 0.12 -8.63
C PHE A 68 0.16 1.01 -9.37
N GLU A 69 -0.70 0.43 -10.20
CA GLU A 69 -1.72 1.19 -10.94
C GLU A 69 -2.75 1.82 -10.01
N TYR A 70 -3.18 1.09 -8.97
CA TYR A 70 -4.00 1.64 -7.91
C TYR A 70 -3.30 2.79 -7.20
N ILE A 71 -2.03 2.61 -6.80
CA ILE A 71 -1.24 3.66 -6.12
C ILE A 71 -1.13 4.91 -7.00
N ARG A 72 -0.92 4.74 -8.32
CA ARG A 72 -0.88 5.85 -9.27
C ARG A 72 -2.20 6.60 -9.37
N LYS A 73 -3.31 5.87 -9.57
CA LYS A 73 -4.65 6.46 -9.68
C LYS A 73 -5.03 7.23 -8.40
N ASN A 74 -4.55 6.74 -7.26
CA ASN A 74 -4.81 7.29 -5.93
C ASN A 74 -3.60 8.04 -5.34
N ALA A 75 -2.73 8.59 -6.19
CA ALA A 75 -1.44 9.14 -5.76
C ALA A 75 -1.52 10.20 -4.67
N LYS A 76 -2.56 11.04 -4.67
CA LYS A 76 -2.71 12.09 -3.64
C LYS A 76 -2.86 11.47 -2.25
N ILE A 77 -3.74 10.47 -2.09
CA ILE A 77 -3.97 9.80 -0.81
C ILE A 77 -2.82 8.84 -0.49
N CYS A 78 -2.31 8.11 -1.48
CA CYS A 78 -1.16 7.22 -1.29
C CYS A 78 0.11 7.97 -0.90
N LYS A 79 0.37 9.17 -1.44
CA LYS A 79 1.47 10.04 -0.99
C LYS A 79 1.35 10.37 0.50
N LEU A 80 0.14 10.61 1.01
CA LEU A 80 -0.06 10.90 2.42
C LEU A 80 0.16 9.65 3.28
N LEU A 81 -0.50 8.54 2.93
CA LEU A 81 -0.53 7.33 3.74
C LEU A 81 0.76 6.50 3.67
N LEU A 82 1.41 6.46 2.51
CA LEU A 82 2.62 5.65 2.25
C LEU A 82 3.92 6.45 2.34
N SER A 83 3.89 7.76 2.62
CA SER A 83 5.11 8.56 2.81
C SER A 83 5.98 8.06 3.98
N GLU A 84 7.23 8.52 4.04
CA GLU A 84 8.12 8.28 5.20
C GLU A 84 7.52 8.72 6.54
N ARG A 85 6.59 9.69 6.52
CA ARG A 85 5.88 10.19 7.71
C ARG A 85 4.50 9.56 7.89
N GLY A 86 4.14 8.63 7.01
CA GLY A 86 2.89 7.89 7.04
C GLY A 86 2.86 6.88 8.19
N ASP A 87 1.72 6.22 8.31
CA ASP A 87 1.51 5.20 9.34
C ASP A 87 2.22 3.89 8.92
N ILE A 88 3.25 3.51 9.67
CA ILE A 88 4.03 2.29 9.42
C ILE A 88 3.15 1.04 9.48
N VAL A 89 2.14 1.01 10.37
CA VAL A 89 1.22 -0.13 10.48
C VAL A 89 0.38 -0.25 9.21
N PHE A 90 -0.11 0.87 8.69
CA PHE A 90 -0.84 0.90 7.43
C PHE A 90 0.04 0.46 6.25
N GLN A 91 1.28 0.96 6.16
CA GLN A 91 2.22 0.57 5.11
C GLN A 91 2.48 -0.94 5.10
N LYS A 92 2.66 -1.54 6.28
CA LYS A 92 2.77 -2.99 6.42
C LYS A 92 1.49 -3.70 5.99
N ARG A 93 0.30 -3.21 6.38
CA ARG A 93 -1.00 -3.79 5.97
C ARG A 93 -1.17 -3.85 4.45
N VAL A 94 -0.80 -2.79 3.72
CA VAL A 94 -0.88 -2.77 2.25
C VAL A 94 -0.05 -3.88 1.61
N LEU A 95 1.14 -4.14 2.16
CA LEU A 95 2.04 -5.15 1.59
C LEU A 95 1.81 -6.56 2.15
N MET A 96 1.15 -6.71 3.30
CA MET A 96 0.65 -8.00 3.78
C MET A 96 -0.40 -8.60 2.83
N LEU A 97 -1.02 -7.80 1.95
CA LEU A 97 -1.99 -8.31 0.98
C LEU A 97 -1.40 -9.32 -0.01
N VAL A 98 -0.07 -9.32 -0.20
CA VAL A 98 0.64 -10.27 -1.04
C VAL A 98 1.48 -11.27 -0.22
N TYR A 99 1.29 -11.34 1.10
CA TYR A 99 2.07 -12.19 2.01
C TYR A 99 2.06 -13.65 1.57
N ASP A 100 0.87 -14.25 1.45
CA ASP A 100 0.73 -15.67 1.12
C ASP A 100 1.35 -16.00 -0.24
N MET A 101 1.18 -15.11 -1.23
CA MET A 101 1.77 -15.26 -2.56
C MET A 101 3.30 -15.30 -2.49
N VAL A 102 3.91 -14.34 -1.76
CA VAL A 102 5.36 -14.22 -1.65
C VAL A 102 5.94 -15.36 -0.81
N ILE A 103 5.34 -15.70 0.34
CA ILE A 103 5.80 -16.79 1.20
C ILE A 103 5.70 -18.14 0.52
N HIS A 104 4.61 -18.40 -0.20
CA HIS A 104 4.47 -19.62 -1.00
C HIS A 104 5.57 -19.69 -2.07
N GLU A 105 5.86 -18.58 -2.77
CA GLU A 105 6.92 -18.54 -3.77
C GLU A 105 8.31 -18.78 -3.16
N ILE A 106 8.59 -18.21 -1.99
CA ILE A 106 9.86 -18.39 -1.26
C ILE A 106 10.04 -19.84 -0.80
N THR A 107 9.04 -20.39 -0.11
CA THR A 107 9.13 -21.72 0.52
C THR A 107 9.08 -22.86 -0.50
N SER A 108 8.23 -22.77 -1.53
CA SER A 108 8.07 -23.84 -2.53
C SER A 108 9.23 -23.92 -3.53
N LYS A 109 9.74 -22.78 -4.00
CA LYS A 109 10.78 -22.76 -5.05
C LYS A 109 12.19 -22.72 -4.49
N ASN A 110 12.44 -21.96 -3.42
CA ASN A 110 13.79 -21.72 -2.91
C ASN A 110 14.17 -22.62 -1.74
N LYS A 111 13.25 -23.49 -1.29
CA LYS A 111 13.48 -24.51 -0.24
C LYS A 111 14.06 -23.93 1.07
N LEU A 112 13.76 -22.68 1.36
CA LEU A 112 14.13 -22.06 2.64
C LEU A 112 13.28 -22.64 3.78
N SER A 113 13.85 -22.64 4.99
CA SER A 113 13.05 -22.90 6.19
C SER A 113 11.98 -21.82 6.36
N VAL A 114 10.89 -22.13 7.07
CA VAL A 114 9.83 -21.15 7.35
C VAL A 114 10.40 -19.93 8.08
N GLN A 115 11.33 -20.15 9.03
CA GLN A 115 11.97 -19.09 9.78
C GLN A 115 12.80 -18.16 8.87
N ASP A 116 13.61 -18.71 7.96
CA ASP A 116 14.39 -17.90 7.02
C ASP A 116 13.48 -17.15 6.04
N ALA A 117 12.39 -17.79 5.60
CA ALA A 117 11.41 -17.17 4.71
C ALA A 117 10.74 -15.94 5.34
N GLU A 118 10.48 -15.94 6.65
CA GLU A 118 9.96 -14.78 7.37
C GLU A 118 10.94 -13.60 7.39
N TYR A 119 12.23 -13.85 7.62
CA TYR A 119 13.25 -12.79 7.57
C TYR A 119 13.43 -12.24 6.16
N VAL A 120 13.45 -13.11 5.14
CA VAL A 120 13.52 -12.70 3.74
C VAL A 120 12.28 -11.89 3.36
N TYR A 121 11.09 -12.32 3.78
CA TYR A 121 9.86 -11.56 3.59
C TYR A 121 9.94 -10.17 4.22
N SER A 122 10.41 -10.06 5.48
CA SER A 122 10.58 -8.77 6.15
C SER A 122 11.56 -7.84 5.43
N PHE A 123 12.64 -8.39 4.85
CA PHE A 123 13.57 -7.62 4.03
C PHE A 123 12.90 -7.11 2.74
N LEU A 124 12.25 -8.00 2.00
CA LEU A 124 11.56 -7.68 0.75
C LEU A 124 10.48 -6.62 0.98
N ILE A 125 9.67 -6.77 2.04
CA ILE A 125 8.57 -5.85 2.32
C ILE A 125 9.07 -4.45 2.64
N THR A 126 10.14 -4.35 3.42
CA THR A 126 10.76 -3.06 3.77
C THR A 126 11.36 -2.40 2.53
N GLY A 127 12.03 -3.17 1.68
CA GLY A 127 12.54 -2.71 0.39
C GLY A 127 11.43 -2.20 -0.54
N CYS A 128 10.32 -2.92 -0.64
CA CYS A 128 9.15 -2.52 -1.43
C CYS A 128 8.54 -1.20 -0.95
N ILE A 129 8.41 -0.98 0.36
CA ILE A 129 7.95 0.32 0.92
C ILE A 129 8.88 1.45 0.44
N GLY A 130 10.19 1.27 0.57
CA GLY A 130 11.17 2.28 0.14
C GLY A 130 11.08 2.59 -1.36
N VAL A 131 10.89 1.56 -2.18
CA VAL A 131 10.69 1.73 -3.63
C VAL A 131 9.41 2.50 -3.95
N ILE A 132 8.29 2.18 -3.30
CA ILE A 132 7.01 2.88 -3.46
C ILE A 132 7.14 4.34 -3.01
N GLN A 133 7.76 4.58 -1.86
CA GLN A 133 8.00 5.93 -1.32
C GLN A 133 8.80 6.78 -2.29
N LYS A 134 9.91 6.23 -2.82
CA LYS A 134 10.71 6.91 -3.83
C LYS A 134 9.92 7.18 -5.10
N TRP A 135 9.16 6.21 -5.58
CA TRP A 135 8.35 6.35 -6.79
C TRP A 135 7.27 7.42 -6.65
N LEU A 136 6.60 7.48 -5.50
CA LEU A 136 5.65 8.55 -5.17
C LEU A 136 6.34 9.91 -5.07
N HIS A 137 7.51 9.98 -4.45
CA HIS A 137 8.31 11.20 -4.35
C HIS A 137 8.73 11.73 -5.72
N ASP A 138 9.10 10.84 -6.65
CA ASP A 138 9.53 11.16 -8.01
C ASP A 138 8.34 11.38 -8.97
N ASP A 139 7.13 11.65 -8.46
CA ASP A 139 5.89 11.86 -9.20
C ASP A 139 5.50 10.71 -10.14
N MET A 140 5.92 9.48 -9.81
CA MET A 140 5.56 8.24 -10.49
C MET A 140 5.88 8.24 -11.99
N LYS A 141 6.98 8.90 -12.39
CA LYS A 141 7.44 9.01 -13.79
C LYS A 141 7.66 7.66 -14.47
N ILE A 142 8.09 6.65 -13.71
CA ILE A 142 8.26 5.27 -14.18
C ILE A 142 6.87 4.60 -14.24
N THR A 143 6.54 3.88 -15.31
CA THR A 143 5.21 3.23 -15.46
C THR A 143 4.96 2.16 -14.38
N SER A 144 3.69 1.92 -14.01
CA SER A 144 3.30 0.86 -13.05
C SER A 144 3.87 -0.50 -13.46
N LYS A 145 3.81 -0.82 -14.75
CA LYS A 145 4.40 -2.03 -15.34
C LYS A 145 5.91 -2.10 -15.12
N GLN A 146 6.64 -1.04 -15.44
CA GLN A 146 8.09 -0.99 -15.24
C GLN A 146 8.48 -1.14 -13.76
N MET A 147 7.70 -0.57 -12.85
CA MET A 147 7.92 -0.74 -11.41
C MET A 147 7.69 -2.18 -10.96
N ALA A 148 6.62 -2.82 -11.45
CA ALA A 148 6.33 -4.22 -11.17
C ALA A 148 7.42 -5.15 -11.71
N GLU A 149 7.87 -4.93 -12.96
CA GLU A 149 8.99 -5.66 -13.57
C GLU A 149 10.28 -5.50 -12.76
N MET A 150 10.57 -4.28 -12.31
CA MET A 150 11.75 -3.98 -11.48
C MET A 150 11.70 -4.73 -10.14
N LEU A 151 10.58 -4.67 -9.40
CA LEU A 151 10.43 -5.37 -8.13
C LEU A 151 10.50 -6.88 -8.29
N MET A 152 9.87 -7.44 -9.33
CA MET A 152 9.95 -8.88 -9.62
C MET A 152 11.39 -9.31 -9.89
N LYS A 153 12.14 -8.54 -10.69
CA LYS A 153 13.54 -8.85 -11.00
C LYS A 153 14.45 -8.77 -9.78
N ILE A 154 14.24 -7.79 -8.89
CA ILE A 154 14.98 -7.65 -7.63
C ILE A 154 14.68 -8.85 -6.73
N THR A 155 13.40 -9.17 -6.54
CA THR A 155 12.95 -10.29 -5.70
C THR A 155 13.53 -11.61 -6.19
N GLN A 156 13.47 -11.89 -7.49
CA GLN A 156 14.05 -13.10 -8.07
C GLN A 156 15.56 -13.21 -7.84
N LYS A 157 16.31 -12.10 -7.94
CA LYS A 157 17.75 -12.09 -7.68
C LYS A 157 18.13 -12.28 -6.22
N ILE A 158 17.27 -11.84 -5.29
CA ILE A 158 17.49 -12.06 -3.85
C ILE A 158 17.28 -13.53 -3.50
N LEU A 159 16.38 -14.20 -4.23
CA LEU A 159 15.98 -15.58 -3.98
C LEU A 159 16.82 -16.62 -4.74
N SER A 160 17.57 -16.21 -5.76
CA SER A 160 18.49 -17.05 -6.53
C SER A 160 19.85 -17.21 -5.85
#